data_AF-A0A9P6CT84-F1
#
_entry.id   AF-A0A9P6CT84-F1
#
_cell.length_a   1.000
_cell.length_b   1.000
_cell.length_c   1.000
_cell.angle_alpha   90.00
_cell.angle_beta   90.00
_cell.angle_gamma   90.00
#
_symmetry.space_group_name_H-M   'P 1'
#
loop_
_entity.id
_entity.type
_entity.pdbx_description
1 polymer ?
#
loop_
_entity_poly.entity_id
_entity_poly.type
_entity_poly.pdbx_seq_one_letter_code
_entity_poly.pdbx_strand_id
1 'polypeptide(L)'
;MYSFWLQIMFFIIFFVLFPIPIVGTAVRYRATYYPRPENITLPDTPVVVEHAPGLPAADPKENSSLQDNLDLEAGRDIKVVKESTTCDSPPPTFFRVFMNVWRHDHFEGLFQGYLPHLILSMLTIRFYVSPTSLPFVGGRLILPFNILYIYYLIAAYRLIVSPHKFRLAEPKAMFRLIFTEYERAHPFKSLQYCGLVLPFFANMIFTKFVFSTLSSWNERNIDSPFYTPPGEEGEWYKYLSQPNWYCWMHIAMFVGLKVASTLIWAPVHVILTRLAIQPVNGPPNAEPMEDRDTDKLLDLGLIAAPSHLHLTTEQRPYLGFKDCFTRVVEEEGWGVLYRCWWLTALGFMTQFLQ
;
A
#
# COMPACT_ATOMS: atom_id res chain seq x y z
N MET A 1 32.53 -8.80 23.38
CA MET A 1 32.35 -8.37 21.97
C MET A 1 31.39 -9.29 21.19
N TYR A 2 31.57 -10.62 21.18
CA TYR A 2 30.65 -11.54 20.48
C TYR A 2 29.18 -11.45 20.92
N SER A 3 28.90 -11.33 22.22
CA SER A 3 27.53 -11.18 22.73
C SER A 3 26.81 -9.93 22.19
N PHE A 4 27.55 -8.84 21.98
CA PHE A 4 26.99 -7.58 21.47
C PHE A 4 26.61 -7.70 19.99
N TRP A 5 27.48 -8.29 19.17
CA TRP A 5 27.18 -8.54 17.76
C TRP A 5 26.01 -9.50 17.57
N LEU A 6 25.89 -10.52 18.42
CA LEU A 6 24.78 -11.46 18.39
C LEU A 6 23.44 -10.79 18.75
N GLN A 7 23.45 -9.89 19.74
CA GLN A 7 22.27 -9.08 20.09
C GLN A 7 21.86 -8.14 18.94
N ILE A 8 22.82 -7.47 18.30
CA ILE A 8 22.55 -6.62 17.12
C ILE A 8 21.99 -7.44 15.96
N MET A 9 22.59 -8.59 15.64
CA MET A 9 22.08 -9.46 14.59
C MET A 9 20.66 -9.96 14.90
N PHE A 10 20.43 -10.42 16.14
CA PHE A 10 19.10 -10.84 16.57
C PHE A 10 18.09 -9.70 16.44
N PHE A 11 18.47 -8.50 16.86
CA PHE A 11 17.63 -7.31 16.74
C PHE A 11 17.32 -6.97 15.28
N ILE A 12 18.32 -6.96 14.39
CA ILE A 12 18.11 -6.71 12.95
C ILE A 12 17.20 -7.79 12.35
N ILE A 13 17.45 -9.07 12.62
CA ILE A 13 16.63 -10.16 12.08
C ILE A 13 15.18 -10.03 12.57
N PHE A 14 14.98 -9.83 13.87
CA PHE A 14 13.65 -9.82 14.47
C PHE A 14 12.85 -8.56 14.15
N PHE A 15 13.48 -7.38 14.19
CA PHE A 15 12.79 -6.11 13.99
C PHE A 15 12.79 -5.63 12.54
N VAL A 16 13.66 -6.16 11.68
CA VAL A 16 13.70 -5.76 10.26
C VAL A 16 13.18 -6.88 9.36
N LEU A 17 13.76 -8.08 9.41
CA LEU A 17 13.43 -9.12 8.43
C LEU A 17 12.05 -9.75 8.64
N PHE A 18 11.59 -9.88 9.89
CA PHE A 18 10.29 -10.47 10.20
C PHE A 18 9.08 -9.58 9.84
N PRO A 19 9.04 -8.28 10.19
CA PRO A 19 7.88 -7.45 9.87
C PRO A 19 7.75 -7.10 8.38
N ILE A 20 8.86 -7.03 7.62
CA ILE A 20 8.84 -6.67 6.19
C ILE A 20 7.85 -7.52 5.36
N PRO A 21 7.92 -8.87 5.34
CA PRO A 21 7.01 -9.68 4.53
C PRO A 21 5.56 -9.56 4.99
N ILE A 22 5.34 -9.35 6.29
CA ILE A 22 4.01 -9.16 6.88
C ILE A 22 3.40 -7.84 6.41
N VAL A 23 4.15 -6.75 6.49
CA VAL A 23 3.72 -5.42 6.04
C VAL A 23 3.50 -5.40 4.53
N GLY A 24 4.43 -5.96 3.74
CA GLY A 24 4.31 -6.05 2.29
C GLY A 24 3.03 -6.79 1.87
N THR A 25 2.78 -7.95 2.47
CA THR A 25 1.55 -8.72 2.23
C THR A 25 0.30 -7.96 2.64
N ALA A 26 0.34 -7.22 3.74
CA ALA A 26 -0.82 -6.48 4.20
C ALA A 26 -1.16 -5.29 3.31
N VAL A 27 -0.16 -4.60 2.78
CA VAL A 27 -0.36 -3.54 1.78
C VAL A 27 -1.01 -4.14 0.54
N ARG A 28 -0.51 -5.28 0.03
CA ARG A 28 -1.15 -6.02 -1.08
C ARG A 28 -2.58 -6.42 -0.75
N TYR A 29 -2.83 -6.95 0.44
CA TYR A 29 -4.16 -7.36 0.89
C TYR A 29 -5.16 -6.18 0.98
N ARG A 30 -4.71 -5.02 1.43
CA ARG A 30 -5.51 -3.78 1.47
C ARG A 30 -5.76 -3.20 0.07
N ALA A 31 -4.78 -3.36 -0.83
CA ALA A 31 -4.84 -2.93 -2.22
C ALA A 31 -5.79 -3.78 -3.06
N THR A 32 -6.01 -5.04 -2.69
CA THR A 32 -6.75 -5.96 -3.53
C THR A 32 -8.26 -5.66 -3.49
N TYR A 33 -8.83 -5.46 -4.68
CA TYR A 33 -10.23 -5.16 -4.91
C TYR A 33 -11.07 -6.44 -4.95
N TYR A 34 -12.19 -6.46 -4.21
CA TYR A 34 -13.14 -7.57 -4.19
C TYR A 34 -14.57 -7.04 -4.24
N PRO A 35 -15.13 -6.83 -5.44
CA PRO A 35 -16.50 -6.36 -5.58
C PRO A 35 -17.46 -7.37 -4.97
N ARG A 36 -18.54 -6.88 -4.36
CA ARG A 36 -19.68 -7.71 -4.01
C ARG A 36 -20.36 -8.19 -5.30
N PRO A 37 -20.77 -9.45 -5.38
CA PRO A 37 -21.41 -10.00 -6.58
C PRO A 37 -22.66 -9.22 -6.99
N GLU A 38 -23.39 -8.65 -6.03
CA GLU A 38 -24.59 -7.84 -6.25
C GLU A 38 -24.31 -6.51 -6.98
N ASN A 39 -23.09 -5.99 -6.90
CA ASN A 39 -22.72 -4.68 -7.45
C ASN A 39 -21.89 -4.77 -8.73
N ILE A 40 -21.79 -5.96 -9.33
CA ILE A 40 -21.17 -6.14 -10.65
C ILE A 40 -22.19 -5.75 -11.72
N THR A 41 -22.57 -4.47 -11.75
CA THR A 41 -23.00 -3.85 -13.00
C THR A 41 -21.73 -3.66 -13.80
N LEU A 42 -21.38 -4.65 -14.64
CA LEU A 42 -20.33 -4.50 -15.63
C LEU A 42 -20.57 -3.15 -16.31
N PRO A 43 -19.67 -2.16 -16.18
CA PRO A 43 -19.80 -0.96 -16.98
C PRO A 43 -19.90 -1.43 -18.43
N ASP A 44 -20.80 -0.84 -19.21
CA ASP A 44 -20.80 -1.00 -20.65
C ASP A 44 -19.45 -0.46 -21.13
N THR A 45 -18.40 -1.29 -21.07
CA THR A 45 -17.13 -0.99 -21.68
C THR A 45 -17.47 -0.85 -23.15
N PRO A 46 -17.26 0.33 -23.76
CA PRO A 46 -17.37 0.43 -25.19
C PRO A 46 -16.41 -0.65 -25.70
N VAL A 47 -16.94 -1.61 -26.44
CA VAL A 47 -16.12 -2.59 -27.12
C VAL A 47 -15.25 -1.75 -28.05
N VAL A 48 -14.04 -1.44 -27.60
CA VAL A 48 -12.99 -0.93 -28.48
C VAL A 48 -12.72 -2.12 -29.37
N VAL A 49 -13.43 -2.16 -30.50
CA VAL A 49 -13.08 -3.04 -31.60
C VAL A 49 -11.71 -2.54 -32.01
N GLU A 50 -10.66 -3.24 -31.57
CA GLU A 50 -9.33 -3.07 -32.12
C GLU A 50 -9.44 -3.34 -33.61
N HIS A 51 -9.60 -2.27 -34.39
CA HIS A 51 -9.32 -2.32 -35.80
C HIS A 51 -7.83 -2.60 -35.90
N ALA A 52 -7.49 -3.79 -36.41
CA ALA A 52 -6.12 -4.23 -36.62
C ALA A 52 -5.28 -3.07 -37.19
N PRO A 53 -4.14 -2.73 -36.56
CA PRO A 53 -3.34 -1.58 -36.96
C PRO A 53 -2.99 -1.70 -38.43
N GLY A 54 -3.22 -0.58 -39.12
CA GLY A 54 -3.33 -0.51 -40.57
C GLY A 54 -2.24 -1.28 -41.32
N LEU A 55 -2.71 -2.11 -42.25
CA LEU A 55 -2.01 -2.24 -43.52
C LEU A 55 -1.66 -0.84 -44.04
N PRO A 56 -0.46 -0.64 -44.60
CA PRO A 56 -0.10 0.62 -45.23
C PRO A 56 -1.17 0.97 -46.27
N ALA A 57 -1.59 2.23 -46.28
CA ALA A 57 -2.50 2.77 -47.29
C ALA A 57 -1.89 2.51 -48.67
N ALA A 58 -2.32 1.42 -49.31
CA ALA A 58 -1.94 1.08 -50.65
C ALA A 58 -2.59 2.10 -51.60
N ASP A 59 -1.77 2.70 -52.46
CA ASP A 59 -2.19 3.66 -53.46
C ASP A 59 -3.40 3.14 -54.26
N PRO A 60 -4.42 3.98 -54.50
CA PRO A 60 -5.61 3.58 -55.23
C PRO A 60 -5.29 3.61 -56.72
N LYS A 61 -4.59 2.60 -57.22
CA LYS A 61 -4.52 2.25 -58.65
C LYS A 61 -3.97 0.84 -58.81
N GLU A 62 -4.74 0.04 -59.52
CA GLU A 62 -4.31 -1.21 -60.16
C GLU A 62 -4.19 -2.41 -59.22
N ASN A 63 -5.28 -3.20 -59.13
CA ASN A 63 -5.27 -4.67 -59.29
C ASN A 63 -6.64 -5.27 -58.90
N SER A 64 -7.55 -5.34 -59.88
CA SER A 64 -8.90 -5.89 -59.74
C SER A 64 -8.98 -7.43 -59.89
N SER A 65 -7.92 -8.18 -59.54
CA SER A 65 -7.89 -9.63 -59.78
C SER A 65 -7.33 -10.48 -58.63
N LEU A 66 -7.02 -9.88 -57.48
CA LEU A 66 -6.49 -10.60 -56.32
C LEU A 66 -7.41 -10.57 -55.07
N GLN A 67 -8.66 -10.16 -55.26
CA GLN A 67 -9.64 -10.02 -54.17
C GLN A 67 -10.48 -11.29 -53.94
N ASP A 68 -10.52 -12.22 -54.91
CA ASP A 68 -11.32 -13.46 -54.79
C ASP A 68 -10.66 -14.58 -53.95
N ASN A 69 -9.41 -14.41 -53.49
CA ASN A 69 -8.70 -15.43 -52.71
C ASN A 69 -8.47 -15.06 -51.23
N LEU A 70 -8.85 -13.86 -50.78
CA LEU A 70 -8.67 -13.42 -49.38
C LEU A 70 -9.94 -13.51 -48.53
N ASP A 71 -11.08 -13.85 -49.14
CA ASP A 71 -12.37 -14.01 -48.44
C ASP A 71 -12.60 -15.43 -47.87
N LEU A 72 -11.63 -16.35 -48.00
CA LEU A 72 -11.78 -17.74 -47.52
C LEU A 72 -11.02 -18.09 -46.23
N GLU A 73 -10.17 -17.21 -45.68
CA GLU A 73 -9.50 -17.45 -44.38
C GLU A 73 -9.93 -16.51 -43.24
N ALA A 74 -10.83 -15.55 -43.50
CA ALA A 74 -11.36 -14.62 -42.49
C ALA A 74 -12.46 -15.22 -41.58
N GLY A 75 -12.71 -16.53 -41.67
CA GLY A 75 -13.70 -17.27 -40.88
C GLY A 75 -13.14 -18.04 -39.68
N ARG A 76 -11.93 -17.71 -39.18
CA ARG A 76 -11.53 -18.19 -37.85
C ARG A 76 -12.26 -17.37 -36.80
N ASP A 77 -13.33 -17.97 -36.28
CA ASP A 77 -13.96 -17.63 -35.01
C ASP A 77 -12.87 -17.37 -33.96
N ILE A 78 -12.46 -16.11 -33.81
CA ILE A 78 -11.84 -15.65 -32.57
C ILE A 78 -12.99 -15.72 -31.57
N LYS A 79 -13.17 -16.91 -30.98
CA LYS A 79 -13.84 -17.04 -29.69
C LYS A 79 -13.02 -16.17 -28.75
N VAL A 80 -13.43 -14.91 -28.64
CA VAL A 80 -13.17 -14.09 -27.47
C VAL A 80 -13.82 -14.89 -26.36
N VAL A 81 -13.04 -15.78 -25.76
CA VAL A 81 -13.39 -16.44 -24.51
C VAL A 81 -13.44 -15.29 -23.52
N LYS A 82 -14.59 -14.63 -23.45
CA LYS A 82 -15.04 -13.93 -22.26
C LYS A 82 -15.12 -15.04 -21.23
N GLU A 83 -13.99 -15.34 -20.62
CA GLU A 83 -13.90 -16.10 -19.40
C GLU A 83 -14.68 -15.24 -18.41
N SER A 84 -15.99 -15.44 -18.36
CA SER A 84 -16.84 -14.85 -17.35
C SER A 84 -16.39 -15.52 -16.08
N THR A 85 -15.38 -14.93 -15.44
CA THR A 85 -14.87 -15.33 -14.14
C THR A 85 -16.02 -15.09 -13.17
N THR A 86 -16.95 -16.04 -13.10
CA THR A 86 -18.03 -16.03 -12.15
C THR A 86 -17.36 -15.96 -10.79
N CYS A 87 -17.58 -14.84 -10.13
CA CYS A 87 -16.82 -14.38 -8.97
C CYS A 87 -17.25 -15.12 -7.69
N ASP A 88 -17.44 -16.44 -7.79
CA ASP A 88 -17.89 -17.29 -6.67
C ASP A 88 -16.74 -17.64 -5.72
N SER A 89 -15.52 -17.17 -6.01
CA SER A 89 -14.39 -17.41 -5.14
C SER A 89 -14.58 -16.62 -3.82
N PRO A 90 -14.48 -17.27 -2.65
CA PRO A 90 -14.62 -16.56 -1.38
C PRO A 90 -13.55 -15.47 -1.26
N PRO A 91 -13.87 -14.34 -0.58
CA PRO A 91 -12.92 -13.25 -0.40
C PRO A 91 -11.64 -13.80 0.23
N PRO A 92 -10.45 -13.45 -0.29
CA PRO A 92 -9.23 -14.02 0.24
C PRO A 92 -9.03 -13.59 1.68
N THR A 93 -8.42 -14.48 2.43
CA THR A 93 -7.84 -14.16 3.72
C THR A 93 -6.44 -13.59 3.52
N PHE A 94 -5.94 -12.86 4.51
CA PHE A 94 -4.56 -12.37 4.53
C PHE A 94 -3.55 -13.51 4.24
N PHE A 95 -3.74 -14.67 4.87
CA PHE A 95 -2.89 -15.84 4.66
C PHE A 95 -2.98 -16.41 3.24
N ARG A 96 -4.13 -16.32 2.58
CA ARG A 96 -4.27 -16.72 1.17
C ARG A 96 -3.46 -15.81 0.26
N VAL A 97 -3.50 -14.50 0.49
CA VAL A 97 -2.65 -13.54 -0.25
C VAL A 97 -1.17 -13.80 0.05
N PHE A 98 -0.80 -13.99 1.33
CA PHE A 98 0.56 -14.35 1.72
C PHE A 98 1.07 -15.60 0.98
N MET A 99 0.27 -16.67 1.00
CA MET A 99 0.63 -17.95 0.41
C MET A 99 0.67 -17.89 -1.12
N ASN A 100 -0.21 -17.10 -1.74
CA ASN A 100 -0.17 -16.86 -3.18
C ASN A 100 1.10 -16.11 -3.58
N VAL A 101 1.46 -15.06 -2.85
CA VAL A 101 2.73 -14.33 -3.09
C VAL A 101 3.93 -15.26 -2.91
N TRP A 102 3.94 -16.05 -1.84
CA TRP A 102 4.99 -17.05 -1.61
C TRP A 102 5.10 -18.08 -2.74
N ARG A 103 3.96 -18.56 -3.25
CA ARG A 103 3.91 -19.60 -4.28
C ARG A 103 4.29 -19.08 -5.66
N HIS A 104 3.84 -17.88 -6.02
CA HIS A 104 4.02 -17.32 -7.37
C HIS A 104 5.25 -16.42 -7.49
N ASP A 105 5.52 -15.58 -6.49
CA ASP A 105 6.62 -14.61 -6.54
C ASP A 105 7.85 -15.06 -5.73
N HIS A 106 7.75 -16.21 -5.04
CA HIS A 106 8.78 -16.76 -4.16
C HIS A 106 9.20 -15.78 -3.05
N PHE A 107 10.44 -15.93 -2.55
CA PHE A 107 11.01 -15.06 -1.53
C PHE A 107 11.16 -13.62 -2.03
N GLU A 108 11.44 -13.43 -3.32
CA GLU A 108 11.63 -12.11 -3.92
C GLU A 108 10.38 -11.24 -3.80
N GLY A 109 9.19 -11.80 -4.05
CA GLY A 109 7.93 -11.08 -3.92
C GLY A 109 7.55 -10.75 -2.48
N LEU A 110 7.83 -11.63 -1.51
CA LEU A 110 7.59 -11.34 -0.09
C LEU A 110 8.44 -10.18 0.41
N PHE A 111 9.69 -10.10 -0.06
CA PHE A 111 10.61 -9.03 0.30
C PHE A 111 10.51 -7.84 -0.66
N GLN A 112 9.55 -7.83 -1.58
CA GLN A 112 9.31 -6.69 -2.45
C GLN A 112 8.82 -5.51 -1.59
N GLY A 113 9.68 -4.49 -1.44
CA GLY A 113 9.47 -3.41 -0.48
C GLY A 113 10.46 -3.40 0.69
N TYR A 114 11.38 -4.36 0.78
CA TYR A 114 12.43 -4.36 1.80
C TYR A 114 13.35 -3.13 1.64
N LEU A 115 13.71 -2.77 0.40
CA LEU A 115 14.61 -1.65 0.15
C LEU A 115 14.06 -0.33 0.69
N PRO A 116 12.84 0.11 0.31
CA PRO A 116 12.31 1.32 0.90
C PRO A 116 12.23 1.16 2.42
N HIS A 117 11.78 0.02 2.97
CA HIS A 117 11.71 -0.17 4.43
C HIS A 117 13.06 0.02 5.11
N LEU A 118 14.15 -0.52 4.56
CA LEU A 118 15.50 -0.34 5.08
C LEU A 118 15.90 1.14 5.05
N ILE A 119 15.69 1.82 3.92
CA ILE A 119 15.99 3.24 3.80
C ILE A 119 15.21 4.05 4.85
N LEU A 120 13.93 3.75 5.04
CA LEU A 120 13.12 4.43 6.06
C LEU A 120 13.57 4.10 7.47
N SER A 121 13.93 2.86 7.75
CA SER A 121 14.44 2.46 9.06
C SER A 121 15.81 3.05 9.38
N MET A 122 16.58 3.42 8.35
CA MET A 122 17.82 4.19 8.53
C MET A 122 17.53 5.68 8.75
N LEU A 123 16.54 6.24 8.04
CA LEU A 123 16.17 7.66 8.14
C LEU A 123 15.31 7.97 9.38
N THR A 124 14.60 6.98 9.90
CA THR A 124 13.65 7.10 10.99
C THR A 124 13.87 5.97 11.97
N ILE A 125 13.63 6.20 13.26
CA ILE A 125 13.71 5.15 14.31
C ILE A 125 12.52 4.15 14.19
N ARG A 126 11.83 4.12 13.04
CA ARG A 126 10.71 3.22 12.79
C ARG A 126 11.16 2.05 11.95
N PHE A 127 10.97 0.85 12.49
CA PHE A 127 11.29 -0.41 11.83
C PHE A 127 10.20 -0.91 10.87
N TYR A 128 9.13 -0.14 10.65
CA TYR A 128 8.02 -0.51 9.76
C TYR A 128 7.46 0.71 9.02
N VAL A 129 6.99 0.51 7.78
CA VAL A 129 6.31 1.55 7.00
C VAL A 129 4.85 1.63 7.45
N SER A 130 4.51 2.73 8.13
CA SER A 130 3.15 3.04 8.57
C SER A 130 2.59 4.19 7.76
N PRO A 131 1.27 4.25 7.50
CA PRO A 131 0.66 5.51 7.08
C PRO A 131 0.59 6.54 8.23
N THR A 132 0.93 6.16 9.47
CA THR A 132 0.95 7.09 10.61
C THR A 132 2.04 8.15 10.46
N SER A 133 1.71 9.42 10.70
CA SER A 133 2.67 10.54 10.63
C SER A 133 3.87 10.33 11.56
N LEU A 134 5.03 10.89 11.21
CA LEU A 134 6.22 10.83 12.07
C LEU A 134 5.95 11.57 13.39
N PRO A 135 6.45 11.06 14.53
CA PRO A 135 6.17 11.67 15.82
C PRO A 135 6.90 13.02 15.94
N PHE A 136 6.45 13.84 16.89
CA PHE A 136 7.09 15.11 17.20
C PHE A 136 8.38 14.85 17.96
N VAL A 137 9.53 15.20 17.39
CA VAL A 137 10.82 15.12 18.10
C VAL A 137 10.96 16.40 18.93
N GLY A 138 11.07 16.26 20.26
CA GLY A 138 11.21 17.40 21.17
C GLY A 138 10.02 18.39 21.12
N GLY A 139 8.81 17.89 20.83
CA GLY A 139 7.60 18.70 20.78
C GLY A 139 7.46 19.62 19.55
N ARG A 140 8.45 19.65 18.65
CA ARG A 140 8.41 20.46 17.43
C ARG A 140 7.84 19.68 16.26
N LEU A 141 6.92 20.31 15.52
CA LEU A 141 6.38 19.75 14.29
C LEU A 141 7.45 19.81 13.20
N ILE A 142 7.88 18.67 12.68
CA ILE A 142 8.77 18.65 11.51
C ILE A 142 7.98 18.35 10.25
N LEU A 143 7.22 19.37 9.84
CA LEU A 143 6.40 19.35 8.62
C LEU A 143 7.18 18.96 7.35
N PRO A 144 8.42 19.44 7.07
CA PRO A 144 9.12 19.05 5.86
C PRO A 144 9.46 17.55 5.81
N PHE A 145 9.86 16.95 6.94
CA PHE A 145 10.10 15.49 6.98
C PHE A 145 8.81 14.70 6.79
N ASN A 146 7.67 15.18 7.30
CA ASN A 146 6.39 14.54 7.09
C ASN A 146 5.94 14.60 5.62
N ILE A 147 6.18 15.70 4.90
CA ILE A 147 5.91 15.77 3.46
C ILE A 147 6.79 14.77 2.70
N LEU A 148 8.09 14.76 2.99
CA LEU A 148 9.02 13.78 2.40
C LEU A 148 8.59 12.34 2.70
N TYR A 149 8.08 12.10 3.91
CA TYR A 149 7.56 10.81 4.34
C TYR A 149 6.34 10.37 3.52
N ILE A 150 5.42 11.28 3.19
CA ILE A 150 4.27 10.94 2.33
C ILE A 150 4.73 10.50 0.94
N TYR A 151 5.69 11.21 0.32
CA TYR A 151 6.25 10.80 -0.97
C TYR A 151 6.89 9.42 -0.91
N TYR A 152 7.67 9.20 0.14
CA TYR A 152 8.27 7.92 0.40
C TYR A 152 7.20 6.82 0.59
N LEU A 153 6.10 7.10 1.30
CA LEU A 153 4.98 6.19 1.50
C LEU A 153 4.35 5.78 0.17
N ILE A 154 4.09 6.75 -0.71
CA ILE A 154 3.57 6.53 -2.07
C ILE A 154 4.51 5.62 -2.85
N ALA A 155 5.81 5.95 -2.87
CA ALA A 155 6.82 5.14 -3.56
C ALA A 155 6.86 3.70 -3.01
N ALA A 156 6.87 3.54 -1.69
CA ALA A 156 6.95 2.25 -1.03
C ALA A 156 5.71 1.39 -1.32
N TYR A 157 4.50 1.94 -1.19
CA TYR A 157 3.28 1.19 -1.44
C TYR A 157 3.13 0.77 -2.91
N ARG A 158 3.46 1.66 -3.85
CA ARG A 158 3.46 1.31 -5.27
C ARG A 158 4.53 0.28 -5.62
N LEU A 159 5.71 0.36 -5.01
CA LEU A 159 6.75 -0.67 -5.17
C LEU A 159 6.28 -2.04 -4.66
N ILE A 160 5.64 -2.08 -3.49
CA ILE A 160 5.13 -3.32 -2.87
C ILE A 160 4.05 -3.97 -3.74
N VAL A 161 3.16 -3.15 -4.33
CA VAL A 161 1.99 -3.61 -5.08
C VAL A 161 2.30 -3.84 -6.56
N SER A 162 3.40 -3.30 -7.07
CA SER A 162 3.82 -3.53 -8.46
C SER A 162 3.95 -5.04 -8.76
N PRO A 163 3.38 -5.54 -9.86
CA PRO A 163 3.49 -6.94 -10.22
C PRO A 163 4.88 -7.31 -10.79
N HIS A 164 5.70 -6.31 -11.11
CA HIS A 164 6.96 -6.50 -11.81
C HIS A 164 8.12 -6.72 -10.84
N LYS A 165 9.03 -7.65 -11.18
CA LYS A 165 10.27 -7.83 -10.41
C LYS A 165 11.23 -6.69 -10.69
N PHE A 166 11.76 -6.09 -9.62
CA PHE A 166 12.70 -4.98 -9.72
C PHE A 166 14.15 -5.46 -9.62
N ARG A 167 14.98 -5.02 -10.58
CA ARG A 167 16.43 -5.10 -10.47
C ARG A 167 16.93 -3.88 -9.70
N LEU A 168 17.49 -4.10 -8.51
CA LEU A 168 18.01 -3.03 -7.65
C LEU A 168 19.17 -2.24 -8.29
N ALA A 169 19.83 -2.83 -9.29
CA ALA A 169 20.90 -2.18 -10.05
C ALA A 169 20.44 -0.96 -10.86
N GLU A 170 19.13 -0.84 -11.14
CA GLU A 170 18.58 0.20 -12.02
C GLU A 170 17.51 1.05 -11.33
N PRO A 171 17.87 1.85 -10.31
CA PRO A 171 16.90 2.65 -9.55
C PRO A 171 16.15 3.63 -10.46
N LYS A 172 16.78 4.13 -11.54
CA LYS A 172 16.13 5.02 -12.50
C LYS A 172 14.94 4.34 -13.19
N ALA A 173 15.11 3.12 -13.70
CA ALA A 173 14.03 2.36 -14.34
C ALA A 173 12.89 2.06 -13.35
N MET A 174 13.25 1.70 -12.12
CA MET A 174 12.28 1.52 -11.03
C MET A 174 11.45 2.78 -10.76
N PHE A 175 12.07 3.96 -10.70
CA PHE A 175 11.35 5.22 -10.54
C PHE A 175 10.44 5.53 -11.74
N ARG A 176 10.86 5.21 -12.98
CA ARG A 176 10.00 5.37 -14.17
C ARG A 176 8.79 4.43 -14.13
N LEU A 177 8.95 3.24 -13.58
CA LEU A 177 7.86 2.27 -13.46
C LEU A 177 6.84 2.69 -12.38
N ILE A 178 7.32 3.15 -11.23
CA ILE A 178 6.49 3.52 -10.07
C ILE A 178 5.70 4.80 -10.31
N PHE A 179 6.34 5.80 -10.93
CA PHE A 179 5.77 7.12 -11.14
C PHE A 179 5.47 7.36 -12.61
N THR A 180 4.25 7.81 -12.90
CA THR A 180 3.87 8.21 -14.25
C THR A 180 4.75 9.39 -14.70
N GLU A 181 4.90 9.60 -16.01
CA GLU A 181 5.71 10.73 -16.47
C GLU A 181 5.12 12.07 -16.01
N TYR A 182 3.79 12.15 -15.92
CA TYR A 182 3.09 13.29 -15.36
C TYR A 182 3.50 13.59 -13.91
N GLU A 183 3.57 12.56 -13.06
CA GLU A 183 3.99 12.70 -11.66
C GLU A 183 5.47 13.07 -11.53
N ARG A 184 6.33 12.56 -12.41
CA ARG A 184 7.75 12.91 -12.46
C ARG A 184 7.93 14.39 -12.83
N ALA A 185 7.11 14.90 -13.76
CA ALA A 185 7.11 16.32 -14.12
C ALA A 185 6.47 17.22 -13.06
N HIS A 186 5.50 16.71 -12.29
CA HIS A 186 4.73 17.48 -11.32
C HIS A 186 4.59 16.77 -9.97
N PRO A 187 5.68 16.59 -9.20
CA PRO A 187 5.66 15.79 -7.97
C PRO A 187 4.65 16.32 -6.95
N PHE A 188 4.52 17.65 -6.79
CA PHE A 188 3.58 18.22 -5.81
C PHE A 188 2.11 18.05 -6.19
N LYS A 189 1.80 17.92 -7.48
CA LYS A 189 0.42 17.67 -7.91
C LYS A 189 -0.03 16.26 -7.54
N SER A 190 0.87 15.28 -7.49
CA SER A 190 0.50 13.91 -7.10
C SER A 190 -0.02 13.86 -5.66
N LEU A 191 0.58 14.63 -4.75
CA LEU A 191 0.08 14.78 -3.37
C LEU A 191 -1.33 15.36 -3.31
N GLN A 192 -1.63 16.33 -4.16
CA GLN A 192 -2.93 17.01 -4.19
C GLN A 192 -4.00 16.09 -4.79
N TYR A 193 -3.72 15.45 -5.93
CA TYR A 193 -4.68 14.59 -6.64
C TYR A 193 -5.01 13.32 -5.86
N CYS A 194 -4.05 12.71 -5.20
CA CYS A 194 -4.32 11.52 -4.39
C CYS A 194 -5.14 11.83 -3.12
N GLY A 195 -5.36 13.11 -2.75
CA GLY A 195 -6.09 13.46 -1.53
C GLY A 195 -5.47 12.91 -0.25
N LEU A 196 -4.18 12.55 -0.27
CA LEU A 196 -3.42 11.96 0.84
C LEU A 196 -3.14 12.95 1.96
N VAL A 197 -3.02 14.23 1.61
CA VAL A 197 -2.62 15.30 2.51
C VAL A 197 -3.63 15.45 3.65
N LEU A 198 -4.92 15.56 3.35
CA LEU A 198 -5.97 15.78 4.36
C LEU A 198 -6.02 14.68 5.45
N PRO A 199 -6.19 13.38 5.12
CA PRO A 199 -6.20 12.31 6.12
C PRO A 199 -4.87 12.20 6.87
N PHE A 200 -3.74 12.50 6.24
CA PHE A 200 -2.44 12.52 6.92
C PHE A 200 -2.35 13.65 7.95
N PHE A 201 -2.77 14.88 7.60
CA PHE A 201 -2.84 16.00 8.53
C PHE A 201 -3.84 15.73 9.66
N ALA A 202 -5.00 15.13 9.36
CA ALA A 202 -5.96 14.73 10.37
C ALA A 202 -5.34 13.71 11.36
N ASN A 203 -4.58 12.73 10.86
CA ASN A 203 -3.85 11.78 11.70
C ASN A 203 -2.82 12.47 12.57
N MET A 204 -2.10 13.45 12.02
CA MET A 204 -1.10 14.22 12.76
C MET A 204 -1.73 15.06 13.88
N ILE A 205 -2.84 15.75 13.59
CA ILE A 205 -3.61 16.54 14.58
C ILE A 205 -4.17 15.61 15.65
N PHE A 206 -4.80 14.50 15.25
CA PHE A 206 -5.34 13.53 16.20
C PHE A 206 -4.25 12.93 17.06
N THR A 207 -3.16 12.46 16.47
CA THR A 207 -2.06 11.85 17.20
C THR A 207 -1.47 12.85 18.19
N LYS A 208 -1.27 14.10 17.77
CA LYS A 208 -0.79 15.14 18.68
C LYS A 208 -1.81 15.47 19.76
N PHE A 209 -3.07 15.71 19.40
CA PHE A 209 -4.05 16.22 20.34
C PHE A 209 -4.57 15.11 21.25
N VAL A 210 -5.05 14.00 20.67
CA VAL A 210 -5.64 12.89 21.41
C VAL A 210 -4.56 12.17 22.20
N PHE A 211 -3.47 11.69 21.59
CA PHE A 211 -2.47 10.96 22.38
C PHE A 211 -1.66 11.86 23.31
N SER A 212 -1.25 13.07 22.91
CA SER A 212 -0.50 13.92 23.85
C SER A 212 -1.38 14.38 25.00
N THR A 213 -2.66 14.69 24.77
CA THR A 213 -3.56 15.13 25.84
C THR A 213 -3.95 13.96 26.73
N LEU A 214 -4.34 12.81 26.16
CA LEU A 214 -4.67 11.63 26.96
C LEU A 214 -3.45 11.09 27.70
N SER A 215 -2.27 11.04 27.07
CA SER A 215 -1.04 10.61 27.75
C SER A 215 -0.67 11.57 28.86
N SER A 216 -0.66 12.88 28.59
CA SER A 216 -0.34 13.89 29.62
C SER A 216 -1.38 13.94 30.74
N TRP A 217 -2.65 13.66 30.44
CA TRP A 217 -3.70 13.55 31.44
C TRP A 217 -3.54 12.26 32.27
N ASN A 218 -3.20 11.14 31.62
CA ASN A 218 -2.92 9.89 32.29
C ASN A 218 -1.69 10.02 33.20
N GLU A 219 -0.57 10.58 32.70
CA GLU A 219 0.66 10.82 33.45
C GLU A 219 0.46 11.76 34.65
N ARG A 220 -0.48 12.71 34.57
CA ARG A 220 -0.76 13.64 35.69
C ARG A 220 -1.67 13.07 36.77
N ASN A 221 -2.56 12.15 36.43
CA ASN A 221 -3.59 11.67 37.36
C ASN A 221 -3.35 10.23 37.83
N ILE A 222 -2.55 9.47 37.08
CA ILE A 222 -2.32 8.06 37.30
C ILE A 222 -0.81 7.88 37.31
N ASP A 223 -0.27 7.40 38.43
CA ASP A 223 1.09 6.85 38.48
C ASP A 223 1.16 5.81 37.38
N SER A 224 1.78 6.18 36.26
CA SER A 224 1.87 5.30 35.09
C SER A 224 2.43 3.98 35.58
N PRO A 225 1.85 2.83 35.22
CA PRO A 225 2.39 1.53 35.62
C PRO A 225 3.83 1.30 35.10
N PHE A 226 4.31 2.19 34.24
CA PHE A 226 5.68 2.21 33.72
C PHE A 226 6.52 3.38 34.23
N TYR A 227 5.97 4.26 35.08
CA TYR A 227 6.75 5.27 35.79
C TYR A 227 7.48 4.58 36.93
N THR A 228 8.70 4.12 36.67
CA THR A 228 9.62 3.77 37.74
C THR A 228 10.04 5.07 38.42
N PRO A 229 9.82 5.22 39.75
CA PRO A 229 10.28 6.39 40.45
C PRO A 229 11.79 6.59 40.22
N PRO A 230 12.26 7.84 40.11
CA PRO A 230 13.67 8.13 39.86
C PRO A 230 14.52 7.49 40.97
N GLY A 231 15.37 6.52 40.61
CA GLY A 231 16.15 5.70 41.53
C GLY A 231 15.90 4.18 41.46
N GLU A 232 14.80 3.74 40.83
CA GLU A 232 14.46 2.33 40.59
C GLU A 232 14.47 1.97 39.10
N GLU A 233 15.41 2.56 38.35
CA GLU A 233 15.58 2.28 36.93
C GLU A 233 15.99 0.81 36.72
N GLY A 234 15.08 0.00 36.16
CA GLY A 234 15.36 -1.38 35.75
C GLY A 234 14.51 -2.47 36.41
N GLU A 235 13.65 -2.14 37.37
CA GLU A 235 12.83 -3.12 38.08
C GLU A 235 11.40 -3.29 37.54
N TRP A 236 11.12 -2.86 36.30
CA TRP A 236 9.81 -3.01 35.66
C TRP A 236 9.28 -4.46 35.68
N TYR A 237 10.19 -5.45 35.66
CA TYR A 237 9.84 -6.88 35.73
C TYR A 237 9.16 -7.26 37.05
N LYS A 238 9.39 -6.51 38.15
CA LYS A 238 8.74 -6.77 39.44
C LYS A 238 7.24 -6.58 39.34
N TYR A 239 6.77 -5.61 38.56
CA TYR A 239 5.34 -5.37 38.30
C TYR A 239 4.67 -6.52 37.53
N LEU A 240 5.41 -7.22 36.65
CA LEU A 240 4.92 -8.43 36.01
C LEU A 240 4.91 -9.62 36.96
N SER A 241 5.88 -9.71 37.88
CA SER A 241 6.00 -10.81 38.84
C SER A 241 5.03 -10.70 40.03
N GLN A 242 4.58 -9.50 40.38
CA GLN A 242 3.66 -9.24 41.48
C GLN A 242 2.35 -8.62 40.93
N PRO A 243 1.42 -9.45 40.45
CA PRO A 243 0.21 -8.99 39.80
C PRO A 243 -0.75 -8.34 40.81
N ASN A 244 -0.63 -7.02 41.00
CA ASN A 244 -1.70 -6.26 41.64
C ASN A 244 -2.82 -6.04 40.63
N TRP A 245 -4.06 -6.38 40.98
CA TRP A 245 -5.25 -6.15 40.16
C TRP A 245 -5.32 -4.71 39.64
N TYR A 246 -4.92 -3.74 40.47
CA TYR A 246 -4.87 -2.33 40.10
C TYR A 246 -3.93 -2.07 38.91
N CYS A 247 -2.73 -2.65 38.90
CA CYS A 247 -1.77 -2.53 37.80
C CYS A 247 -2.32 -3.13 36.49
N TRP A 248 -2.97 -4.30 36.56
CA TRP A 248 -3.58 -4.93 35.39
C TRP A 248 -4.73 -4.12 34.81
N MET A 249 -5.57 -3.53 35.64
CA MET A 249 -6.66 -2.65 35.19
C MET A 249 -6.11 -1.44 34.43
N HIS A 250 -5.01 -0.85 34.90
CA HIS A 250 -4.35 0.27 34.21
C HIS A 250 -3.75 -0.12 32.87
N ILE A 251 -3.03 -1.24 32.81
CA ILE A 251 -2.50 -1.78 31.56
C ILE A 251 -3.65 -2.07 30.60
N ALA A 252 -4.74 -2.68 31.08
CA ALA A 252 -5.91 -2.99 30.27
C ALA A 252 -6.61 -1.73 29.75
N MET A 253 -6.78 -0.69 30.56
CA MET A 253 -7.36 0.60 30.14
C MET A 253 -6.48 1.26 29.08
N PHE A 254 -5.17 1.28 29.28
CA PHE A 254 -4.21 1.84 28.34
C PHE A 254 -4.23 1.10 27.00
N VAL A 255 -4.14 -0.23 27.03
CA VAL A 255 -4.24 -1.08 25.83
C VAL A 255 -5.60 -0.90 25.15
N GLY A 256 -6.68 -0.88 25.93
CA GLY A 256 -8.05 -0.68 25.43
C GLY A 256 -8.21 0.65 24.69
N LEU A 257 -7.68 1.75 25.23
CA LEU A 257 -7.69 3.06 24.58
C LEU A 257 -6.92 3.03 23.24
N LYS A 258 -5.81 2.30 23.16
CA LYS A 258 -5.00 2.16 21.94
C LYS A 258 -5.70 1.29 20.90
N VAL A 259 -6.32 0.19 21.31
CA VAL A 259 -7.15 -0.63 20.43
C VAL A 259 -8.34 0.18 19.90
N ALA A 260 -9.03 0.93 20.75
CA ALA A 260 -10.12 1.82 20.34
C ALA A 260 -9.64 2.87 19.32
N SER A 261 -8.50 3.52 19.59
CA SER A 261 -7.89 4.47 18.66
C SER A 261 -7.54 3.80 17.32
N THR A 262 -7.01 2.58 17.37
CA THR A 262 -6.68 1.79 16.18
C THR A 262 -7.92 1.49 15.34
N LEU A 263 -9.03 1.10 15.98
CA LEU A 263 -10.28 0.81 15.28
C LEU A 263 -10.82 2.06 14.58
N ILE A 264 -10.69 3.24 15.17
CA ILE A 264 -11.07 4.52 14.55
C ILE A 264 -10.18 4.83 13.33
N TRP A 265 -8.86 4.58 13.42
CA TRP A 265 -7.91 4.91 12.36
C TRP A 265 -7.76 3.87 11.26
N ALA A 266 -8.14 2.61 11.52
CA ALA A 266 -7.98 1.53 10.55
C ALA A 266 -8.67 1.81 9.20
N PRO A 267 -9.93 2.31 9.15
CA PRO A 267 -10.57 2.70 7.89
C PRO A 267 -9.78 3.75 7.12
N VAL A 268 -9.30 4.78 7.81
CA VAL A 268 -8.52 5.87 7.19
C VAL A 268 -7.23 5.33 6.59
N HIS A 269 -6.56 4.40 7.26
CA HIS A 269 -5.34 3.76 6.77
C HIS A 269 -5.56 2.89 5.53
N VAL A 270 -6.70 2.19 5.44
CA VAL A 270 -7.05 1.43 4.22
C VAL A 270 -7.28 2.37 3.04
N ILE A 271 -8.05 3.46 3.24
CA ILE A 271 -8.29 4.46 2.20
C ILE A 271 -6.98 5.15 1.77
N LEU A 272 -6.13 5.55 2.72
CA LEU A 272 -4.80 6.10 2.46
C LEU A 272 -3.94 5.16 1.61
N THR A 273 -3.97 3.86 1.92
CA THR A 273 -3.20 2.85 1.18
C THR A 273 -3.66 2.81 -0.28
N ARG A 274 -4.98 2.78 -0.52
CA ARG A 274 -5.55 2.74 -1.88
C ARG A 274 -5.26 4.01 -2.68
N LEU A 275 -5.43 5.18 -2.07
CA LEU A 275 -5.12 6.47 -2.70
C LEU A 275 -3.64 6.62 -3.05
N ALA A 276 -2.74 6.08 -2.23
CA ALA A 276 -1.30 6.10 -2.49
C ALA A 276 -0.88 5.18 -3.64
N ILE A 277 -1.57 4.06 -3.81
CA ILE A 277 -1.28 3.08 -4.87
C ILE A 277 -1.75 3.58 -6.24
N GLN A 278 -2.85 4.33 -6.29
CA GLN A 278 -3.41 4.84 -7.52
C GLN A 278 -2.39 5.72 -8.28
N PRO A 279 -2.08 5.42 -9.54
CA PRO A 279 -1.29 6.30 -10.38
C PRO A 279 -2.07 7.57 -10.71
N VAL A 280 -1.42 8.72 -10.68
CA VAL A 280 -2.02 9.98 -11.14
C VAL A 280 -1.84 10.04 -12.65
N ASN A 281 -2.94 9.77 -13.35
CA ASN A 281 -3.06 10.07 -14.76
C ASN A 281 -3.31 11.58 -14.90
N GLY A 282 -2.76 12.20 -15.95
CA GLY A 282 -2.89 13.63 -16.19
C GLY A 282 -4.35 14.10 -16.31
N PRO A 283 -4.58 15.40 -16.57
CA PRO A 283 -5.94 15.88 -16.83
C PRO A 283 -6.61 15.04 -17.94
N PRO A 284 -7.95 14.93 -17.98
CA PRO A 284 -8.66 14.07 -18.94
C PRO A 284 -8.35 14.35 -20.42
N ASN A 285 -7.87 15.56 -20.71
CA ASN A 285 -7.50 16.01 -22.05
C ASN A 285 -6.03 15.78 -22.38
N ALA A 286 -5.22 15.26 -21.45
CA ALA A 286 -3.90 14.76 -21.78
C ALA A 286 -4.12 13.60 -22.76
N GLU A 287 -3.43 13.64 -23.90
CA GLU A 287 -3.40 12.51 -24.83
C GLU A 287 -3.18 11.23 -24.02
N PRO A 288 -3.93 10.15 -24.29
CA PRO A 288 -3.74 8.89 -23.59
C PRO A 288 -2.26 8.57 -23.71
N MET A 289 -1.56 8.76 -22.59
CA MET A 289 -0.14 8.50 -22.51
C MET A 289 0.00 7.08 -23.01
N GLU A 290 0.84 6.85 -24.04
CA GLU A 290 1.18 5.51 -24.51
C GLU A 290 1.24 4.61 -23.29
N ASP A 291 0.46 3.53 -23.31
CA ASP A 291 0.44 2.52 -22.26
C ASP A 291 1.85 2.39 -21.74
N ARG A 292 2.00 2.57 -20.42
CA ARG A 292 3.28 2.67 -19.70
C ARG A 292 4.37 2.02 -20.53
N ASP A 293 5.53 2.66 -20.69
CA ASP A 293 6.71 2.04 -21.33
C ASP A 293 7.07 0.65 -20.75
N THR A 294 6.33 0.07 -19.80
CA THR A 294 6.33 -1.36 -19.44
C THR A 294 6.57 -2.28 -20.62
N ASP A 295 5.88 -2.14 -21.75
CA ASP A 295 6.09 -3.07 -22.88
C ASP A 295 7.46 -2.86 -23.51
N LYS A 296 7.86 -1.60 -23.76
CA LYS A 296 9.21 -1.27 -24.23
C LYS A 296 10.29 -1.71 -23.23
N LEU A 297 10.03 -1.59 -21.92
CA LEU A 297 10.95 -1.95 -20.85
C LEU A 297 11.03 -3.47 -20.64
N LEU A 298 9.93 -4.18 -20.93
CA LEU A 298 9.84 -5.63 -20.99
C LEU A 298 10.63 -6.14 -22.19
N ASP A 299 10.44 -5.54 -23.37
CA ASP A 299 11.16 -5.85 -24.60
C ASP A 299 12.66 -5.59 -24.47
N LEU A 300 13.05 -4.53 -23.77
CA LEU A 300 14.45 -4.24 -23.42
C LEU A 300 15.01 -5.19 -22.35
N GLY A 301 14.20 -6.08 -21.77
CA GLY A 301 14.62 -7.02 -20.72
C GLY A 301 15.04 -6.34 -19.42
N LEU A 302 14.62 -5.09 -19.20
CA LEU A 302 14.90 -4.31 -17.99
C LEU A 302 13.93 -4.71 -16.86
N ILE A 303 12.74 -5.16 -17.23
CA ILE A 303 11.67 -5.55 -16.30
C ILE A 303 11.28 -7.01 -16.55
N ALA A 304 11.01 -7.77 -15.48
CA ALA A 304 10.48 -9.12 -15.62
C ALA A 304 9.00 -9.12 -15.96
N ALA A 305 8.53 -10.19 -16.63
CA ALA A 305 7.11 -10.40 -16.92
C ALA A 305 6.23 -10.20 -15.67
N PRO A 306 5.03 -9.60 -15.82
CA PRO A 306 4.15 -9.32 -14.70
C PRO A 306 3.80 -10.60 -13.95
N SER A 307 3.88 -10.57 -12.63
CA SER A 307 3.38 -11.66 -11.79
C SER A 307 1.87 -11.82 -11.96
N HIS A 308 1.37 -13.05 -11.79
CA HIS A 308 -0.05 -13.42 -11.91
C HIS A 308 -1.00 -12.67 -10.97
N LEU A 309 -0.49 -11.87 -10.04
CA LEU A 309 -1.30 -11.00 -9.20
C LEU A 309 -1.67 -9.73 -9.98
N HIS A 310 -2.54 -9.86 -10.98
CA HIS A 310 -3.15 -8.72 -11.64
C HIS A 310 -4.11 -8.08 -10.62
N LEU A 311 -3.58 -7.17 -9.78
CA LEU A 311 -4.45 -6.23 -9.08
C LEU A 311 -5.21 -5.50 -10.18
N THR A 312 -6.52 -5.67 -10.21
CA THR A 312 -7.39 -5.10 -11.23
C THR A 312 -7.25 -3.57 -11.19
N THR A 313 -6.31 -3.03 -11.95
CA THR A 313 -6.09 -1.59 -12.12
C THR A 313 -7.15 -0.97 -13.03
N GLU A 314 -8.07 -1.77 -13.56
CA GLU A 314 -9.19 -1.34 -14.41
C GLU A 314 -10.23 -0.49 -13.66
N GLN A 315 -10.06 -0.28 -12.34
CA GLN A 315 -10.92 0.62 -11.61
C GLN A 315 -10.69 2.08 -12.02
N ARG A 316 -11.79 2.80 -12.22
CA ARG A 316 -11.77 4.25 -12.41
C ARG A 316 -10.99 4.91 -11.25
N PRO A 317 -10.00 5.77 -11.54
CA PRO A 317 -9.24 6.48 -10.51
C PRO A 317 -10.17 7.15 -9.48
N TYR A 318 -9.85 7.04 -8.19
CA TYR A 318 -10.55 7.78 -7.14
C TYR A 318 -10.27 9.27 -7.29
N LEU A 319 -11.31 10.08 -7.14
CA LEU A 319 -11.21 11.54 -7.23
C LEU A 319 -10.72 12.19 -5.93
N GLY A 320 -10.75 11.43 -4.82
CA GLY A 320 -10.28 11.89 -3.52
C GLY A 320 -10.73 10.96 -2.40
N PHE A 321 -10.52 11.39 -1.15
CA PHE A 321 -10.79 10.58 0.04
C PHE A 321 -12.26 10.15 0.17
N LYS A 322 -13.20 11.08 -0.02
CA LYS A 322 -14.64 10.79 0.10
C LYS A 322 -15.11 9.82 -0.98
N ASP A 323 -14.70 10.04 -2.22
CA ASP A 323 -15.05 9.16 -3.36
C ASP A 323 -14.47 7.76 -3.15
N CYS A 324 -13.21 7.66 -2.74
CA CYS A 324 -12.60 6.37 -2.38
C CYS A 324 -13.35 5.67 -1.25
N PHE A 325 -13.69 6.39 -0.17
CA PHE A 325 -14.44 5.83 0.94
C PHE A 325 -15.82 5.32 0.52
N THR A 326 -16.60 6.14 -0.18
CA THR A 326 -17.94 5.79 -0.65
C THR A 326 -17.90 4.57 -1.55
N ARG A 327 -17.00 4.55 -2.55
CA ARG A 327 -16.87 3.40 -3.46
C ARG A 327 -16.43 2.14 -2.74
N VAL A 328 -15.46 2.20 -1.83
CA VAL A 328 -15.04 1.00 -1.07
C VAL A 328 -16.19 0.43 -0.24
N VAL A 329 -17.01 1.29 0.37
CA VAL A 329 -18.16 0.87 1.18
C VAL A 329 -19.28 0.30 0.31
N GLU A 330 -19.58 0.93 -0.83
CA GLU A 330 -20.62 0.50 -1.75
C GLU A 330 -20.20 -0.78 -2.48
N GLU A 331 -19.02 -0.79 -3.11
CA GLU A 331 -18.54 -1.89 -3.95
C GLU A 331 -18.13 -3.11 -3.13
N GLU A 332 -17.38 -2.96 -2.03
CA GLU A 332 -16.84 -4.12 -1.28
C GLU A 332 -17.47 -4.28 0.11
N GLY A 333 -17.87 -3.19 0.75
CA GLY A 333 -18.48 -3.19 2.06
C GLY A 333 -17.60 -2.73 3.22
N TRP A 334 -18.25 -2.47 4.36
CA TRP A 334 -17.61 -1.99 5.59
C TRP A 334 -16.48 -2.87 6.13
N GLY A 335 -16.59 -4.20 5.98
CA GLY A 335 -15.56 -5.14 6.47
C GLY A 335 -14.19 -4.90 5.84
N VAL A 336 -14.14 -4.37 4.62
CA VAL A 336 -12.89 -4.11 3.89
C VAL A 336 -12.06 -3.00 4.54
N LEU A 337 -12.72 -2.00 5.10
CA LEU A 337 -12.07 -0.88 5.79
C LEU A 337 -11.28 -1.30 7.02
N TYR A 338 -11.57 -2.48 7.57
CA TYR A 338 -10.88 -3.03 8.74
C TYR A 338 -9.89 -4.14 8.37
N ARG A 339 -9.58 -4.33 7.08
CA ARG A 339 -8.57 -5.32 6.65
C ARG A 339 -7.20 -4.99 7.25
N CYS A 340 -6.65 -5.98 7.95
CA CYS A 340 -5.39 -5.85 8.69
C CYS A 340 -5.38 -4.68 9.69
N TRP A 341 -6.49 -4.41 10.39
CA TRP A 341 -6.51 -3.40 11.46
C TRP A 341 -5.48 -3.69 12.57
N TRP A 342 -5.18 -4.97 12.82
CA TRP A 342 -4.17 -5.41 13.80
C TRP A 342 -2.75 -4.90 13.48
N LEU A 343 -2.41 -4.67 12.20
CA LEU A 343 -1.13 -4.04 11.84
C LEU A 343 -1.10 -2.56 12.20
N THR A 344 -2.24 -1.87 12.05
CA THR A 344 -2.38 -0.51 12.56
C THR A 344 -2.22 -0.52 14.08
N ALA A 345 -2.74 -1.54 14.77
CA ALA A 345 -2.57 -1.72 16.21
C ALA A 345 -1.08 -1.85 16.58
N LEU A 346 -0.37 -2.77 15.93
CA LEU A 346 1.07 -2.95 16.12
C LEU A 346 1.83 -1.65 15.87
N GLY A 347 1.44 -0.89 14.86
CA GLY A 347 2.04 0.40 14.57
C GLY A 347 1.89 1.41 15.71
N PHE A 348 0.70 1.52 16.30
CA PHE A 348 0.50 2.36 17.50
C PHE A 348 1.21 1.82 18.74
N MET A 349 1.37 0.50 18.86
CA MET A 349 2.12 -0.12 19.98
C MET A 349 3.62 0.17 19.89
N THR A 350 4.22 0.23 18.69
CA THR A 350 5.66 0.56 18.58
C THR A 350 6.00 1.97 19.06
N GLN A 351 5.04 2.91 18.99
CA GLN A 351 5.24 4.27 19.52
C GLN A 351 5.38 4.30 21.05
N PHE A 352 5.04 3.20 21.74
CA PHE A 352 5.21 3.04 23.18
C PHE A 352 6.63 2.60 23.58
N LEU A 353 7.36 1.97 22.66
CA LEU A 353 8.75 1.55 22.90
C LEU A 353 9.75 2.70 22.75
N GLN A 354 9.29 3.88 22.31
CA GLN A 354 10.07 5.11 22.12
C GLN A 354 9.70 6.11 23.21
#